data_AF-A0AAU4MNM2-F1
#
_entry.id   AF-A0AAU4MNM2-F1
#
_cell.length_a   1.000
_cell.length_b   1.000
_cell.length_c   1.000
_cell.angle_alpha   90.00
_cell.angle_beta   90.00
_cell.angle_gamma   90.00
#
_symmetry.space_group_name_H-M   'P 1'
#
loop_
_entity.id
_entity.type
_entity.pdbx_description
1 polymer ?
#
loop_
_entity_poly.entity_id
_entity_poly.type
_entity_poly.pdbx_seq_one_letter_code
_entity_poly.pdbx_strand_id
1 'polypeptide(L)' 'MPEPTTPEPPLPIGPIPARLPQTVRCRRCGRPLHDPQARILRLGRECRGPEDAVRVVAGDQEALPGL' A
#
# COMPACT_ATOMS: atom_id res chain seq x y z
N MET A 1 25.50 -23.82 8.65
CA MET A 1 24.27 -23.93 9.47
C MET A 1 23.65 -22.55 9.48
N PRO A 2 22.41 -22.35 8.98
CA PRO A 2 21.78 -21.03 9.03
C PRO A 2 21.41 -20.66 10.47
N GLU A 3 21.68 -19.42 10.87
CA GLU A 3 21.36 -18.86 12.20
C GLU A 3 19.84 -18.76 12.42
N PRO A 4 19.35 -18.90 13.67
CA PRO A 4 17.94 -18.72 14.00
C PRO A 4 17.58 -17.23 13.86
N THR A 5 16.67 -16.93 12.93
CA THR A 5 16.08 -15.58 12.81
C THR A 5 15.33 -15.28 14.11
N THR A 6 15.80 -14.29 14.86
CA THR A 6 15.10 -13.84 16.07
C THR A 6 13.83 -13.11 15.62
N PRO A 7 12.64 -13.48 16.13
CA PRO A 7 11.40 -12.83 15.70
C PRO A 7 11.43 -11.36 16.12
N GLU A 8 11.50 -10.46 15.15
CA GLU A 8 11.34 -9.03 15.40
C GLU A 8 9.98 -8.78 16.06
N PRO A 9 9.92 -7.93 17.10
CA PRO A 9 8.66 -7.59 17.74
C PRO A 9 7.72 -6.94 16.72
N PRO A 10 6.42 -7.24 16.77
CA PRO A 10 5.46 -6.67 15.82
C PRO A 10 5.50 -5.14 15.92
N LEU A 11 5.54 -4.49 14.76
CA LEU A 11 5.46 -3.04 14.69
C LEU A 11 4.18 -2.56 15.38
N PRO A 12 4.24 -1.50 16.21
CA PRO A 12 3.05 -0.94 16.83
C PRO A 12 2.10 -0.47 15.71
N ILE A 13 0.98 -1.18 15.56
CA ILE A 13 -0.07 -0.80 14.62
C ILE A 13 -0.70 0.47 15.20
N GLY A 14 -0.35 1.62 14.60
CA GLY A 14 -0.98 2.89 14.93
C GLY A 14 -2.50 2.81 14.75
N PRO A 15 -3.26 3.67 15.44
CA PRO A 15 -4.72 3.60 15.41
C PRO A 15 -5.23 3.65 13.97
N ILE A 16 -5.95 2.61 13.55
CA ILE A 16 -6.62 2.57 12.26
C ILE A 16 -7.76 3.60 12.32
N PRO A 17 -7.80 4.61 11.43
CA PRO A 17 -8.86 5.60 11.44
C PRO A 17 -10.21 4.92 11.22
N ALA A 18 -11.17 5.18 12.11
CA ALA A 18 -12.51 4.57 12.09
C ALA A 18 -13.29 4.86 10.80
N ARG A 19 -12.92 5.91 10.07
CA ARG A 19 -13.41 6.22 8.73
C ARG A 19 -12.27 6.75 7.87
N LEU A 20 -12.09 6.15 6.69
CA LEU A 20 -11.24 6.75 5.67
C LEU A 20 -11.87 8.08 5.22
N PRO A 21 -11.05 9.11 4.93
CA PRO A 21 -11.56 10.34 4.36
C PRO A 21 -12.29 10.05 3.05
N GLN A 22 -13.47 10.67 2.89
CA GLN A 22 -14.35 10.47 1.74
C GLN A 22 -13.68 10.87 0.42
N THR A 23 -12.65 11.71 0.48
CA THR A 23 -11.89 12.17 -0.68
C THR A 23 -10.40 12.20 -0.36
N VAL A 24 -9.66 11.27 -0.96
CA VAL A 24 -8.19 11.28 -0.98
C VAL A 24 -7.72 12.00 -2.24
N ARG A 25 -6.84 13.00 -2.12
CA ARG A 25 -6.29 13.77 -3.25
C ARG A 25 -4.82 13.46 -3.48
N CYS A 26 -4.39 13.55 -4.73
CA CYS A 26 -3.00 13.37 -5.10
C CYS A 26 -2.18 14.54 -4.55
N ARG A 27 -1.10 14.25 -3.81
CA ARG A 27 -0.20 15.28 -3.29
C ARG A 27 0.48 16.09 -4.40
N ARG A 28 0.63 15.52 -5.60
CA ARG A 28 1.33 16.14 -6.73
C ARG A 28 0.42 16.95 -7.65
N CYS A 29 -0.72 16.40 -8.05
CA CYS A 29 -1.62 17.05 -9.03
C CYS A 29 -2.98 17.47 -8.45
N GLY A 30 -3.26 17.18 -7.18
CA GLY A 30 -4.51 17.55 -6.50
C GLY A 30 -5.75 16.76 -6.91
N ARG A 31 -5.67 15.90 -7.94
CA ARG A 31 -6.81 15.09 -8.42
C ARG A 31 -7.28 14.07 -7.38
N PRO A 32 -8.59 13.74 -7.33
CA PRO A 32 -9.11 12.70 -6.45
C PRO A 32 -8.57 11.31 -6.83
N LEU A 33 -7.96 10.59 -5.88
CA LEU A 33 -7.41 9.24 -6.07
C LEU A 33 -8.47 8.15 -6.05
N HIS A 34 -9.54 8.34 -5.26
CA HIS A 34 -10.64 7.38 -5.12
C HIS A 34 -11.71 7.57 -6.19
N ASP A 35 -11.46 8.44 -7.18
CA ASP A 35 -12.38 8.63 -8.28
C ASP A 35 -12.43 7.34 -9.14
N PRO A 36 -13.62 6.76 -9.37
CA PRO A 36 -13.75 5.50 -10.08
C PRO A 36 -13.28 5.60 -11.54
N GLN A 37 -13.43 6.76 -12.20
CA GLN A 37 -12.91 6.97 -13.55
C GLN A 37 -11.38 7.00 -13.55
N ALA A 38 -10.77 7.71 -12.58
CA ALA A 38 -9.32 7.73 -12.42
C ALA A 38 -8.72 6.33 -12.19
N ARG A 39 -9.43 5.49 -11.41
CA ARG A 39 -9.05 4.08 -11.18
C ARG A 39 -9.10 3.26 -12.47
N ILE A 40 -10.17 3.38 -13.27
CA ILE A 40 -10.33 2.67 -14.55
C ILE A 40 -9.21 3.06 -15.52
N LEU A 41 -8.92 4.36 -15.60
CA LEU A 41 -7.89 4.91 -16.48
C LEU A 41 -6.46 4.72 -15.94
N ARG A 42 -6.31 4.11 -14.75
CA ARG A 42 -5.02 3.92 -14.05
C ARG A 42 -4.21 5.23 -13.91
N LEU A 43 -4.92 6.36 -13.80
CA LEU A 43 -4.32 7.67 -13.64
C LEU A 43 -3.56 7.75 -12.31
N GLY A 44 -2.45 8.49 -12.31
CA GLY A 44 -1.64 8.69 -11.11
C GLY A 44 -0.40 7.80 -11.01
N ARG A 45 -0.16 6.93 -12.00
CA ARG A 45 1.17 6.33 -12.21
C ARG A 45 2.19 7.39 -12.62
N GLU A 46 1.79 8.34 -13.46
CA GLU A 46 2.69 9.44 -13.88
C GLU A 46 2.96 10.44 -12.74
N CYS A 47 2.02 10.56 -11.80
CA CYS A 47 2.18 11.42 -10.63
C CYS A 47 3.09 10.78 -9.58
N ARG A 48 3.32 9.46 -9.67
CA ARG A 48 4.13 8.69 -8.72
C ARG A 48 5.60 9.05 -8.93
N GLY A 49 6.15 9.84 -8.01
CA GLY A 49 7.56 10.21 -8.00
C GLY A 49 8.43 9.14 -7.32
N PRO A 50 9.76 9.31 -7.35
CA PRO A 50 10.69 8.45 -6.62
C PRO A 50 10.42 8.43 -5.10
N GLU A 51 9.80 9.49 -4.56
CA GLU A 51 9.38 9.60 -3.16
C GLU A 51 8.22 8.64 -2.75
N ASP A 52 7.41 8.17 -3.71
CA ASP A 52 6.29 7.23 -3.50
C ASP A 52 6.54 5.90 -4.25
N ALA A 53 7.80 5.45 -4.31
CA ALA A 53 8.16 4.19 -4.97
C ALA A 53 7.51 2.99 -4.26
N VAL A 54 6.84 2.13 -5.04
CA VAL A 54 6.26 0.88 -4.51
C VAL A 54 7.39 -0.07 -4.20
N ARG A 55 7.54 -0.41 -2.92
CA ARG A 55 8.45 -1.47 -2.48
C ARG A 55 7.70 -2.79 -2.56
N VAL A 56 8.10 -3.65 -3.49
CA VAL A 56 7.65 -5.04 -3.52
C VAL A 56 8.56 -5.79 -2.57
N VAL A 57 8.00 -6.20 -1.43
CA VAL A 57 8.70 -7.07 -0.48
C VAL A 57 8.40 -8.51 -0.88
N ALA A 58 9.44 -9.31 -1.07
CA ALA A 58 9.27 -10.74 -1.28
C ALA A 58 8.74 -11.34 0.04
N GLY A 59 7.45 -11.67 0.05
CA GLY A 59 6.81 -12.41 1.13
C GLY A 59 6.37 -13.76 0.61
N ASP A 60 6.68 -14.82 1.35
CA ASP A 60 6.06 -16.12 1.13
C ASP A 60 4.60 -16.00 1.58
N GLN A 61 3.68 -15.95 0.61
CA GLN A 61 2.25 -15.89 0.90
C GLN A 61 1.69 -17.30 0.81
N GLU A 62 1.19 -17.80 1.94
CA GLU A 62 0.48 -19.08 1.97
C GLU A 62 -0.71 -19.06 1.00
N ALA A 63 -0.90 -20.16 0.28
CA ALA A 63 -2.04 -20.31 -0.60
C ALA A 63 -3.33 -20.26 0.22
N LEU A 64 -4.34 -19.58 -0.30
CA LEU A 64 -5.67 -19.60 0.29
C LEU A 64 -6.20 -21.05 0.26
N PRO A 65 -6.85 -21.53 1.33
CA PRO A 65 -7.38 -22.88 1.35
C PRO A 65 -8.40 -23.10 0.23
N GLY A 66 -8.18 -24.12 -0.60
CA GLY A 66 -9.06 -24.49 -1.72
C GLY A 66 -8.61 -24.05 -3.12
N LEU A 67 -7.37 -23.56 -3.26
CA LEU A 67 -6.69 -23.28 -4.53
C LEU A 67 -5.60 -24.31 -4.84
#